data_AF-A0A6C0JZB2-F1
#
_entry.id   AF-A0A6C0JZB2-F1
#
_cell.length_a   1.000
_cell.length_b   1.000
_cell.length_c   1.000
_cell.angle_alpha   90.00
_cell.angle_beta   90.00
_cell.angle_gamma   90.00
#
_symmetry.space_group_name_H-M   'P 1'
#
loop_
_entity.id
_entity.type
_entity.pdbx_description
1 polymer ?
#
loop_
_entity_poly.entity_id
_entity_poly.type
_entity_poly.pdbx_seq_one_letter_code
_entity_poly.pdbx_strand_id
1 'polypeptide(L)'
;MAAAPTNERVFYRFDRIYIDLYDEDREVRIAGRAIIPEEDLQHHIAELFGMLKTRYPQEPCSQGLSVPECQQDPLAHIRLHEETDGNIHCHPSPYVTLSEDGMEIAVKTPSVRRIYKVVRLWMATQEDYE
;
A
#
# COMPACT_ATOMS: atom_id res chain seq x y z
N MET A 1 -46.26 -4.36 -7.85
CA MET A 1 -45.56 -3.59 -6.80
C MET A 1 -44.08 -3.69 -7.11
N ALA A 2 -43.43 -2.59 -7.49
CA ALA A 2 -41.99 -2.57 -7.74
C ALA A 2 -41.28 -2.53 -6.38
N ALA A 3 -40.34 -3.45 -6.16
CA ALA A 3 -39.48 -3.42 -4.97
C ALA A 3 -38.74 -2.08 -4.94
N ALA A 4 -38.82 -1.36 -3.82
CA ALA A 4 -38.02 -0.17 -3.62
C ALA A 4 -36.53 -0.57 -3.72
N PRO A 5 -35.69 0.19 -4.44
CA PRO A 5 -34.27 -0.10 -4.46
C PRO A 5 -33.75 0.01 -3.03
N THR A 6 -33.24 -1.09 -2.50
CA THR A 6 -32.46 -1.11 -1.26
C THR A 6 -31.23 -0.26 -1.51
N ASN A 7 -31.33 1.02 -1.16
CA ASN A 7 -30.24 2.01 -1.17
C ASN A 7 -29.24 1.67 -0.05
N GLU A 8 -28.68 0.48 -0.11
CA GLU A 8 -27.65 0.03 0.81
C GLU A 8 -26.38 0.80 0.44
N ARG A 9 -26.11 1.87 1.19
CA ARG A 9 -24.95 2.71 0.95
C ARG A 9 -23.70 1.93 1.28
N VAL A 10 -22.87 1.68 0.27
CA VAL A 10 -21.60 0.98 0.42
C VAL A 10 -20.53 1.99 0.84
N PHE A 11 -19.79 1.65 1.88
CA PHE A 11 -18.65 2.44 2.33
C PHE A 11 -17.38 1.61 2.29
N TYR A 12 -16.25 2.30 2.26
CA TYR A 12 -14.93 1.72 2.20
C TYR A 12 -14.01 2.37 3.21
N ARG A 13 -12.90 1.69 3.50
CA ARG A 13 -11.84 2.16 4.39
C ARG A 13 -10.50 1.62 3.92
N PHE A 14 -9.43 2.37 4.13
CA PHE A 14 -8.07 1.87 3.90
C PHE A 14 -7.46 1.33 5.17
N ASP A 15 -7.22 0.03 5.22
CA ASP A 15 -6.44 -0.60 6.27
C ASP A 15 -4.97 -0.62 5.87
N ARG A 16 -4.09 -0.38 6.83
CA ARG A 16 -2.65 -0.40 6.63
C ARG A 16 -2.06 -1.65 7.26
N ILE A 17 -1.34 -2.42 6.47
CA ILE A 17 -0.59 -3.60 6.91
C ILE A 17 0.89 -3.25 6.80
N TYR A 18 1.63 -3.49 7.87
CA TYR A 18 3.07 -3.34 7.94
C TYR A 18 3.68 -4.73 8.13
N ILE A 19 4.60 -5.10 7.26
CA ILE A 19 5.33 -6.36 7.31
C ILE A 19 6.82 -6.01 7.37
N ASP A 20 7.49 -6.44 8.43
CA ASP A 20 8.95 -6.38 8.52
C ASP A 20 9.54 -7.50 7.66
N LEU A 21 10.50 -7.19 6.79
CA LEU A 21 11.11 -8.20 5.92
C LEU A 21 12.28 -8.93 6.59
N TYR A 22 12.72 -8.47 7.76
CA TYR A 22 13.71 -9.18 8.59
C TYR A 22 13.06 -10.14 9.59
N ASP A 23 11.76 -9.96 9.84
CA ASP A 23 10.96 -10.76 10.77
C ASP A 23 9.55 -10.87 10.19
N GLU A 24 9.38 -11.80 9.24
CA GLU A 24 8.13 -11.96 8.48
C GLU A 24 6.94 -12.34 9.39
N ASP A 25 7.20 -12.86 10.59
CA ASP A 25 6.17 -13.13 11.60
C ASP A 25 5.64 -11.85 12.27
N ARG A 26 6.31 -10.70 12.05
CA ARG A 26 5.94 -9.40 12.62
C ARG A 26 5.09 -8.58 11.67
N GLU A 27 3.83 -9.00 11.54
CA GLU A 27 2.79 -8.25 10.83
C GLU A 27 1.98 -7.36 11.79
N VAL A 28 1.86 -6.07 11.45
CA VAL A 28 1.01 -5.13 12.19
C VAL A 28 -0.10 -4.61 11.27
N ARG A 29 -1.36 -4.86 11.66
CA ARG A 29 -2.55 -4.34 10.98
C ARG A 29 -3.11 -3.15 11.72
N ILE A 30 -3.35 -2.06 11.00
CA ILE A 30 -3.90 -0.82 11.51
C ILE A 30 -5.13 -0.48 10.69
N ALA A 31 -6.30 -0.51 11.33
CA ALA A 31 -7.54 -0.10 10.71
C ALA A 31 -7.50 1.40 10.35
N GLY A 32 -7.96 1.73 9.15
CA GLY A 32 -8.15 3.12 8.75
C GLY A 32 -9.15 3.84 9.66
N ARG A 33 -9.09 5.17 9.70
CA ARG A 33 -10.11 5.98 10.39
C ARG A 33 -11.12 6.60 9.43
N ALA A 34 -10.72 6.82 8.19
CA ALA A 34 -11.58 7.42 7.17
C ALA A 34 -12.58 6.39 6.64
N ILE A 35 -13.84 6.81 6.59
CA ILE A 35 -14.94 6.08 5.95
C ILE A 35 -15.24 6.80 4.65
N ILE A 36 -15.18 6.08 3.54
CA ILE A 36 -15.17 6.63 2.19
C ILE A 36 -16.41 6.12 1.46
N PRO A 37 -17.29 7.00 0.96
CA PRO A 37 -18.38 6.61 0.09
C PRO A 37 -17.87 5.93 -1.19
N GLU A 38 -18.66 5.02 -1.76
CA GLU A 38 -18.30 4.32 -3.00
C GLU A 38 -17.97 5.27 -4.15
N GLU A 39 -18.74 6.35 -4.30
CA GLU A 39 -18.56 7.36 -5.32
C GLU A 39 -17.18 8.06 -5.24
N ASP A 40 -16.60 8.15 -4.04
CA ASP A 40 -15.34 8.84 -3.79
C ASP A 40 -14.14 7.88 -3.74
N LEU A 41 -14.37 6.56 -3.74
CA LEU A 41 -13.33 5.56 -3.54
C LEU A 41 -12.19 5.70 -4.55
N GLN A 42 -12.53 5.80 -5.84
CA GLN A 42 -11.52 5.87 -6.92
C GLN A 42 -10.66 7.13 -6.82
N HIS A 43 -11.26 8.26 -6.40
CA HIS A 43 -10.53 9.49 -6.17
C HIS A 43 -9.51 9.32 -5.03
N HIS A 44 -9.93 8.72 -3.92
CA HIS A 44 -9.05 8.48 -2.77
C HIS A 44 -7.93 7.47 -3.08
N ILE A 45 -8.20 6.42 -3.88
CA ILE A 45 -7.16 5.48 -4.35
C ILE A 45 -6.12 6.25 -5.17
N ALA A 46 -6.56 7.06 -6.14
CA ALA A 46 -5.66 7.81 -7.00
C ALA A 46 -4.82 8.84 -6.22
N GLU A 47 -5.44 9.56 -5.28
CA GLU A 47 -4.76 10.52 -4.41
C GLU A 47 -3.71 9.82 -3.54
N LEU A 48 -4.08 8.73 -2.86
CA LEU A 48 -3.16 7.96 -2.02
C LEU A 48 -2.00 7.39 -2.86
N PHE A 49 -2.28 6.83 -4.02
CA PHE A 49 -1.27 6.28 -4.92
C PHE A 49 -0.30 7.38 -5.41
N GLY A 50 -0.81 8.54 -5.81
CA GLY A 50 0.00 9.69 -6.22
C GLY A 50 0.87 10.21 -5.08
N MET A 51 0.30 10.38 -3.89
CA MET A 51 1.02 10.81 -2.69
C MET A 51 2.17 9.84 -2.35
N LEU A 52 1.91 8.53 -2.42
CA LEU A 52 2.90 7.50 -2.15
C LEU A 52 4.02 7.51 -3.19
N LYS A 53 3.70 7.68 -4.48
CA LYS A 53 4.73 7.83 -5.53
C LYS A 53 5.62 9.05 -5.31
N THR A 54 5.07 10.17 -4.88
CA THR A 54 5.85 11.37 -4.56
C THR A 54 6.72 11.17 -3.31
N ARG A 55 6.20 10.48 -2.30
CA ARG A 55 6.92 10.20 -1.05
C ARG A 55 8.01 9.15 -1.21
N TYR A 56 7.84 8.23 -2.16
CA TYR A 56 8.72 7.11 -2.43
C TYR A 56 9.15 7.16 -3.90
N PRO A 57 10.02 8.12 -4.26
CA PRO A 57 10.46 8.26 -5.63
C PRO A 57 11.33 7.05 -6.03
N GLN A 58 11.11 6.56 -7.24
CA GLN A 58 11.87 5.43 -7.81
C GLN A 58 13.17 5.93 -8.42
N GLU A 59 14.09 6.38 -7.57
CA GLU A 59 15.39 6.87 -8.02
C GLU A 59 16.40 5.73 -8.04
N PRO A 60 17.20 5.58 -9.10
CA PRO A 60 18.25 4.58 -9.14
C PRO A 60 19.22 4.81 -7.97
N CYS A 61 19.82 3.72 -7.49
CA CYS A 61 20.80 3.86 -6.42
C CYS A 61 21.97 4.72 -6.90
N SER A 62 22.55 5.52 -6.01
CA SER A 62 23.74 6.33 -6.30
C SER A 62 24.95 5.51 -6.75
N GLN A 63 24.93 4.19 -6.54
CA GLN A 63 25.92 3.24 -7.01
C GLN A 63 25.54 2.51 -8.31
N GLY A 64 24.51 2.97 -9.02
CA GLY A 64 24.18 2.49 -10.37
C GLY A 64 23.24 1.29 -10.42
N LEU A 65 22.78 0.76 -9.27
CA LEU A 65 21.75 -0.27 -9.23
C LEU A 65 20.41 0.32 -9.69
N SER A 66 19.85 -0.23 -10.76
CA SER A 66 18.59 0.24 -11.32
C SER A 66 17.38 -0.21 -10.49
N VAL A 67 16.26 0.49 -10.62
CA VAL A 67 14.99 0.14 -9.97
C VAL A 67 14.56 -1.30 -10.30
N PRO A 68 14.61 -1.77 -11.58
CA PRO A 68 14.27 -3.16 -11.90
C PRO A 68 15.17 -4.20 -11.24
N GLU A 69 16.47 -3.93 -11.11
CA GLU A 69 17.41 -4.84 -10.44
C GLU A 69 17.12 -4.93 -8.93
N CYS A 70 16.82 -3.81 -8.28
CA CYS A 70 16.36 -3.79 -6.88
C CYS A 70 15.03 -4.54 -6.69
N GLN A 71 14.16 -4.54 -7.69
CA GLN A 71 12.87 -5.22 -7.63
C GLN A 71 13.00 -6.74 -7.75
N GLN A 72 13.92 -7.21 -8.59
CA GLN A 72 14.18 -8.64 -8.77
C GLN A 72 14.94 -9.22 -7.59
N ASP A 73 15.87 -8.46 -7.01
CA ASP A 73 16.64 -8.87 -5.85
C ASP A 73 16.78 -7.71 -4.84
N PRO A 74 15.86 -7.62 -3.85
CA PRO A 74 15.93 -6.60 -2.81
C PRO A 74 17.20 -6.65 -1.98
N LEU A 75 17.86 -7.82 -1.91
CA LEU A 75 19.12 -8.02 -1.20
C LEU A 75 20.33 -7.59 -2.04
N ALA A 76 20.21 -7.45 -3.37
CA ALA A 76 21.30 -6.99 -4.22
C ALA A 76 21.79 -5.60 -3.82
N HIS A 77 20.87 -4.72 -3.41
CA HIS A 77 21.22 -3.42 -2.85
C HIS A 77 22.05 -3.55 -1.55
N ILE A 78 21.61 -4.42 -0.63
CA ILE A 78 22.31 -4.63 0.65
C ILE A 78 23.73 -5.14 0.40
N ARG A 79 23.89 -6.17 -0.45
CA ARG A 79 25.20 -6.75 -0.78
C ARG A 79 26.14 -5.73 -1.43
N LEU A 80 25.62 -4.92 -2.34
CA LEU A 80 26.41 -3.87 -3.03
C LEU A 80 26.94 -2.81 -2.04
N HIS A 81 26.15 -2.46 -1.02
CA HIS A 81 26.53 -1.49 0.01
C HIS A 81 27.39 -2.07 1.14
N GLU A 82 27.29 -3.37 1.43
CA GLU A 82 28.22 -4.06 2.33
C GLU A 82 29.65 -4.12 1.77
N GLU A 83 29.80 -4.19 0.44
CA GLU A 83 31.10 -4.26 -0.24
C GLU A 83 31.80 -2.90 -0.44
N THR A 84 31.08 -1.77 -0.36
CA THR A 84 31.59 -0.44 -0.79
C THR A 84 31.74 0.60 0.33
N ASP A 85 31.98 0.16 1.56
CA ASP A 85 32.36 1.00 2.71
C ASP A 85 31.20 1.85 3.28
N GLY A 86 30.29 1.17 3.99
CA GLY A 86 29.51 1.70 5.12
C GLY A 86 28.46 2.78 4.84
N ASN A 87 28.37 3.33 3.63
CA ASN A 87 27.45 4.40 3.31
C ASN A 87 26.11 3.83 2.82
N ILE A 88 25.27 3.42 3.79
CA ILE A 88 23.91 2.88 3.59
C ILE A 88 22.90 4.00 3.27
N HIS A 89 23.35 5.21 2.91
CA HIS A 89 22.45 6.33 2.65
C HIS A 89 21.78 6.28 1.28
N CYS A 90 22.22 5.40 0.36
CA CYS A 90 21.43 5.09 -0.82
C CYS A 90 20.18 4.33 -0.37
N HIS A 91 19.00 4.91 -0.60
CA HIS A 91 17.77 4.17 -0.39
C HIS A 91 17.55 3.29 -1.62
N PRO A 92 17.46 1.97 -1.46
CA PRO A 92 16.98 1.10 -2.53
C PRO A 92 15.61 1.59 -2.95
N SER A 93 15.45 1.81 -4.25
CA SER A 93 14.34 2.56 -4.82
C SER A 93 13.01 1.99 -4.31
N PRO A 94 12.29 2.70 -3.43
CA PRO A 94 11.03 2.20 -2.91
C PRO A 94 10.04 2.07 -4.07
N TYR A 95 9.38 0.92 -4.17
CA TYR A 95 8.47 0.65 -5.27
C TYR A 95 7.01 0.72 -4.83
N VAL A 96 6.20 1.46 -5.57
CA VAL A 96 4.77 1.64 -5.30
C VAL A 96 3.97 0.99 -6.43
N THR A 97 3.16 -0.02 -6.09
CA THR A 97 2.27 -0.73 -7.01
C THR A 97 0.82 -0.56 -6.62
N LEU A 98 -0.05 -0.57 -7.63
CA LEU A 98 -1.48 -0.78 -7.48
C LEU A 98 -1.80 -2.21 -7.96
N SER A 99 -2.64 -2.94 -7.23
CA SER A 99 -3.14 -4.26 -7.64
C SER A 99 -4.02 -4.17 -8.90
N GLU A 100 -4.19 -5.30 -9.59
CA GLU A 100 -5.03 -5.36 -10.80
C GLU A 100 -6.49 -4.98 -10.55
N ASP A 101 -7.01 -5.33 -9.37
CA ASP A 101 -8.36 -4.99 -8.94
C ASP A 101 -8.49 -3.54 -8.42
N GLY A 102 -7.37 -2.81 -8.31
CA GLY A 102 -7.32 -1.44 -7.77
C GLY A 102 -7.58 -1.33 -6.26
N MET A 103 -7.72 -2.45 -5.54
CA MET A 103 -8.11 -2.47 -4.13
C MET A 103 -6.93 -2.51 -3.16
N GLU A 104 -5.71 -2.63 -3.66
CA GLU A 104 -4.51 -2.67 -2.84
C GLU A 104 -3.39 -1.80 -3.42
N ILE A 105 -2.82 -0.92 -2.60
CA ILE A 105 -1.58 -0.22 -2.91
C ILE A 105 -0.47 -0.81 -2.05
N ALA A 106 0.61 -1.29 -2.66
CA ALA A 106 1.77 -1.78 -1.93
C ALA A 106 2.97 -0.85 -2.11
N VAL A 107 3.64 -0.53 -1.01
CA VAL A 107 4.94 0.14 -0.98
C VAL A 107 5.96 -0.87 -0.48
N LYS A 108 6.93 -1.22 -1.33
CA LYS A 108 8.02 -2.12 -1.01
C LYS A 108 9.30 -1.31 -0.83
N THR A 109 9.89 -1.45 0.35
CA THR A 109 11.27 -1.07 0.65
C THR A 109 12.00 -2.35 1.05
N PRO A 110 13.34 -2.44 0.99
CA PRO A 110 14.05 -3.67 1.36
C PRO A 110 13.93 -4.10 2.80
N SER A 111 13.57 -3.18 3.70
CA SER A 111 13.38 -3.52 5.11
C SER A 111 11.90 -3.76 5.45
N VAL A 112 10.98 -3.25 4.63
CA VAL A 112 9.57 -3.16 5.00
C VAL A 112 8.68 -3.24 3.77
N ARG A 113 7.62 -4.05 3.87
CA ARG A 113 6.47 -3.98 2.98
C ARG A 113 5.30 -3.31 3.68
N ARG A 114 4.73 -2.27 3.06
CA ARG A 114 3.52 -1.59 3.53
C ARG A 114 2.41 -1.86 2.51
N ILE A 115 1.25 -2.30 2.96
CA ILE A 115 0.09 -2.56 2.10
C ILE A 115 -1.05 -1.68 2.60
N TYR A 116 -1.68 -0.95 1.70
CA TYR A 116 -2.90 -0.20 1.92
C TYR A 116 -4.03 -0.95 1.23
N LYS A 117 -4.87 -1.61 2.02
CA LYS A 117 -5.95 -2.48 1.54
C LYS A 117 -7.29 -1.77 1.68
N VAL A 118 -8.05 -1.71 0.60
CA VAL A 118 -9.43 -1.23 0.60
C VAL A 118 -10.31 -2.33 1.22
N VAL A 119 -11.05 -1.95 2.25
CA VAL A 119 -11.98 -2.83 2.97
C VAL A 119 -13.38 -2.27 2.80
N ARG A 120 -14.28 -3.08 2.22
CA ARG A 120 -15.70 -2.76 2.13
C ARG A 120 -16.35 -2.88 3.50
N LEU A 121 -17.11 -1.87 3.88
CA LEU A 121 -17.87 -1.80 5.12
C LEU A 121 -19.35 -1.93 4.78
N TRP A 122 -20.02 -2.81 5.50
CA TRP A 122 -21.47 -2.86 5.55
C TRP A 122 -21.91 -1.98 6.72
N MET A 123 -22.70 -0.94 6.46
CA MET A 123 -23.40 -0.26 7.54
C MET A 123 -24.76 -0.92 7.67
N ALA A 124 -24.98 -1.61 8.78
CA ALA A 124 -26.30 -2.11 9.13
C ALA A 124 -27.29 -0.94 9.09
N THR A 125 -28.39 -1.09 8.36
CA THR A 125 -29.47 -0.10 8.41
C THR A 125 -30.26 -0.32 9.70
N GLN A 126 -31.06 0.67 10.08
CA GLN A 126 -31.92 0.55 11.27
C GLN A 126 -32.90 -0.65 11.17
N GLU A 127 -33.16 -1.14 9.95
CA GLU A 127 -34.00 -2.30 9.65
C GLU A 127 -33.32 -3.66 9.97
N ASP A 128 -31.99 -3.71 10.11
CA ASP A 128 -31.27 -4.94 10.50
C ASP A 128 -31.38 -5.25 12.01
N TYR A 129 -31.98 -4.34 12.79
CA TYR A 129 -32.16 -4.47 14.23
C TYR A 129 -33.64 -4.69 14.65
N GLU A 130 -34.55 -4.83 13.68
CA GLU A 130 -35.98 -5.11 13.91
C GLU A 130 -36.34 -6.60 13.74
#